data_AF-A0A355U163-F1
#
_entry.id   AF-A0A355U163-F1
#
_cell.length_a   1.000
_cell.length_b   1.000
_cell.length_c   1.000
_cell.angle_alpha   90.00
_cell.angle_beta   90.00
_cell.angle_gamma   90.00
#
_symmetry.space_group_name_H-M   'P 1'
#
loop_
_entity.id
_entity.type
_entity.pdbx_description
1 polymer ?
#
loop_
_entity_poly.entity_id
_entity_poly.type
_entity_poly.pdbx_seq_one_letter_code
_entity_poly.pdbx_strand_id
1 'polypeptide(L)'
;MNKGIILQKLKYHYKRYLSILFASIGLALLVGAIAYLLITNRQDGYSVSESIWNYLILLVSFIFILCGTVSGTGLAYSGILMFVFYILWDFGEYILIFLISGSSLGDLFGGSVWSILYNVGFLLGSVAAFVIGILLYIRLRQFLVGKYPSYVGLRNLALAFMILAIIFNGFFPMLMLFVEPSLKVFLTLLCPFAVIFEALASFFTVTRLKSEY
;
A
#
# COMPACT_ATOMS: atom_id res chain seq x y z
N MET A 1 38.60 -9.47 -5.48
CA MET A 1 37.21 -9.69 -5.02
C MET A 1 36.44 -10.35 -6.16
N ASN A 2 35.97 -11.59 -5.97
CA ASN A 2 35.53 -12.45 -7.08
C ASN A 2 34.13 -12.04 -7.57
N LYS A 3 34.05 -11.30 -8.69
CA LYS A 3 32.81 -10.73 -9.24
C LYS A 3 31.70 -11.78 -9.43
N GLY A 4 32.06 -13.02 -9.77
CA GLY A 4 31.12 -14.13 -9.98
C GLY A 4 30.33 -14.54 -8.73
N ILE A 5 30.97 -14.52 -7.54
CA ILE A 5 30.34 -14.90 -6.27
C ILE A 5 29.33 -13.82 -5.82
N ILE A 6 29.67 -12.54 -6.06
CA ILE A 6 28.80 -11.41 -5.73
C ILE A 6 27.56 -11.43 -6.62
N LEU A 7 27.74 -11.64 -7.93
CA LEU A 7 26.63 -11.76 -8.90
C LEU A 7 25.70 -12.93 -8.58
N GLN A 8 26.23 -14.09 -8.17
CA GLN A 8 25.41 -15.23 -7.73
C GLN A 8 24.63 -14.94 -6.44
N LYS A 9 25.27 -14.35 -5.42
CA LYS A 9 24.58 -13.96 -4.18
C LYS A 9 23.51 -12.90 -4.42
N LEU A 10 23.75 -11.93 -5.31
CA LEU A 10 22.75 -10.94 -5.72
C LEU A 10 21.57 -11.63 -6.42
N LYS A 11 21.83 -12.55 -7.36
CA LYS A 11 20.78 -13.27 -8.08
C LYS A 11 19.89 -14.12 -7.15
N TYR A 12 20.42 -14.59 -6.03
CA TYR A 12 19.66 -15.38 -5.05
C TYR A 12 18.86 -14.51 -4.06
N HIS A 13 19.42 -13.37 -3.64
CA HIS A 13 18.83 -12.51 -2.60
C HIS A 13 18.22 -11.20 -3.12
N TYR A 14 18.18 -10.95 -4.44
CA TYR A 14 17.71 -9.67 -5.00
C TYR A 14 16.31 -9.29 -4.49
N LYS A 15 15.40 -10.26 -4.34
CA LYS A 15 14.04 -10.03 -3.82
C LYS A 15 14.05 -9.47 -2.41
N ARG A 16 14.95 -9.97 -1.56
CA ARG A 16 15.15 -9.48 -0.20
C ARG A 16 15.67 -8.04 -0.22
N TYR A 17 16.67 -7.76 -1.05
CA TYR A 17 17.23 -6.41 -1.18
C TYR A 17 16.22 -5.41 -1.76
N LEU A 18 15.42 -5.82 -2.75
CA LEU A 18 14.34 -5.00 -3.29
C LEU A 18 13.26 -4.70 -2.25
N SER A 19 12.84 -5.71 -1.47
CA SER A 19 11.90 -5.50 -0.37
C SER A 19 12.45 -4.50 0.66
N ILE A 20 13.70 -4.65 1.09
CA ILE A 20 14.35 -3.72 2.03
C ILE A 20 14.45 -2.31 1.45
N LEU A 21 14.82 -2.19 0.17
CA LEU A 21 14.96 -0.90 -0.50
C LEU A 21 13.61 -0.18 -0.59
N PHE A 22 12.56 -0.86 -1.07
CA PHE A 22 11.24 -0.26 -1.16
C PHE A 22 10.65 0.05 0.22
N ALA A 23 10.81 -0.83 1.21
CA ALA A 23 10.37 -0.55 2.58
C ALA A 23 11.08 0.67 3.18
N SER A 24 12.39 0.81 2.96
CA SER A 24 13.16 1.97 3.44
C SER A 24 12.72 3.29 2.77
N ILE A 25 12.50 3.28 1.45
CA ILE A 25 12.04 4.46 0.72
C ILE A 25 10.63 4.85 1.16
N GLY A 26 9.72 3.88 1.24
CA GLY A 26 8.35 4.12 1.70
C GLY A 26 8.30 4.65 3.13
N LEU A 27 9.13 4.12 4.04
CA LEU A 27 9.24 4.61 5.40
C LEU A 27 9.71 6.08 5.45
N ALA A 28 10.71 6.45 4.65
CA ALA A 28 11.17 7.85 4.57
C ALA A 28 10.08 8.80 4.08
N LEU A 29 9.31 8.38 3.07
CA LEU A 29 8.16 9.14 2.57
C LEU A 29 7.06 9.27 3.61
N LEU A 30 6.75 8.19 4.33
CA LEU A 30 5.77 8.20 5.40
C LEU A 30 6.15 9.13 6.55
N VAL A 31 7.43 9.10 6.98
CA VAL A 31 7.94 10.03 8.00
C VAL A 31 7.81 11.47 7.51
N GLY A 32 8.10 11.73 6.23
CA GLY A 32 7.86 13.03 5.60
C GLY A 32 6.38 13.45 5.63
N ALA A 33 5.47 12.52 5.32
CA ALA A 33 4.03 12.77 5.36
C ALA A 33 3.54 13.08 6.79
N ILE A 34 4.03 12.35 7.80
CA ILE A 34 3.73 12.61 9.21
C ILE A 34 4.25 13.98 9.63
N ALA A 35 5.49 14.31 9.27
CA ALA A 35 6.07 15.62 9.59
C ALA A 35 5.25 16.75 8.97
N TYR A 36 4.85 16.60 7.70
CA TYR A 36 3.99 17.57 7.03
C TYR A 36 2.63 17.73 7.74
N LEU A 37 1.97 16.62 8.08
CA LEU A 37 0.70 16.61 8.84
C LEU A 37 0.84 17.37 10.18
N LEU A 38 1.94 17.17 10.90
CA LEU A 38 2.17 17.84 12.19
C LEU A 38 2.40 19.35 12.01
N ILE A 39 3.09 19.76 10.94
CA ILE A 39 3.36 21.18 10.65
C ILE A 39 2.07 21.91 10.26
N THR A 40 1.26 21.33 9.35
CA THR A 40 0.01 21.96 8.91
C THR A 40 -1.00 22.06 10.04
N ASN A 41 -1.13 21.03 10.88
CA ASN A 41 -2.03 21.08 12.04
C ASN A 41 -1.65 22.14 13.07
N ARG A 42 -0.34 22.40 13.27
CA ARG A 42 0.12 23.48 14.15
C ARG A 42 -0.26 24.86 13.62
N GLN A 43 -0.38 25.02 12.30
CA GLN A 43 -0.72 26.28 11.66
C GLN A 43 -2.24 26.50 11.58
N ASP A 44 -3.02 25.43 11.37
CA ASP A 44 -4.45 25.52 11.03
C ASP A 44 -5.41 25.11 12.19
N GLY A 45 -4.90 24.57 13.31
CA GLY A 45 -5.70 24.31 14.52
C GLY A 45 -6.64 23.09 14.46
N TYR A 46 -6.47 22.20 13.49
CA TYR A 46 -7.27 20.97 13.35
C TYR A 46 -6.91 19.88 14.38
N SER A 47 -7.92 19.08 14.78
CA SER A 47 -7.76 17.94 15.69
C SER A 47 -7.08 16.75 14.99
N VAL A 48 -5.82 16.49 15.34
CA VAL A 48 -4.96 15.43 14.80
C VAL A 48 -5.41 14.00 15.15
N SER A 49 -6.28 13.85 16.15
CA SER A 49 -6.51 12.58 16.85
C SER A 49 -7.14 11.48 15.99
N GLU A 50 -7.93 11.81 14.97
CA GLU A 50 -8.59 10.81 14.13
C GLU A 50 -7.71 10.36 12.96
N SER A 51 -6.94 11.27 12.35
CA SER A 51 -6.14 10.97 11.16
C SER A 51 -4.82 10.26 11.48
N ILE A 52 -4.20 10.50 12.65
CA ILE A 52 -2.85 10.00 12.95
C ILE A 52 -2.77 8.48 13.10
N TRP A 53 -3.86 7.82 13.48
CA TRP A 53 -3.90 6.37 13.64
C TRP A 53 -3.59 5.62 12.33
N ASN A 54 -4.07 6.14 11.20
CA ASN A 54 -3.81 5.59 9.87
C ASN A 54 -2.32 5.61 9.55
N TYR A 55 -1.65 6.73 9.83
CA TYR A 55 -0.20 6.86 9.67
C TYR A 55 0.59 5.95 10.61
N LEU A 56 0.12 5.77 11.85
CA LEU A 56 0.77 4.89 12.83
C LEU A 56 0.66 3.41 12.44
N ILE A 57 -0.50 2.97 11.93
CA ILE A 57 -0.68 1.60 11.44
C ILE A 57 0.29 1.34 10.28
N LEU A 58 0.37 2.27 9.31
CA LEU A 58 1.30 2.19 8.18
C LEU A 58 2.76 2.19 8.64
N LEU A 59 3.09 3.00 9.65
CA LEU A 59 4.44 3.07 10.22
C LEU A 59 4.85 1.72 10.81
N VAL A 60 3.96 1.10 11.60
CA VAL A 60 4.23 -0.20 12.21
C VAL A 60 4.33 -1.30 11.15
N SER A 61 3.48 -1.29 10.11
CA SER A 61 3.56 -2.27 9.03
C SER A 61 4.88 -2.17 8.27
N PHE A 62 5.36 -0.97 7.95
CA PHE A 62 6.70 -0.75 7.37
C PHE A 62 7.82 -1.30 8.24
N ILE A 63 7.80 -1.00 9.54
CA ILE A 63 8.82 -1.49 10.49
C ILE A 63 8.81 -3.02 10.52
N PHE A 64 7.63 -3.64 10.55
CA PHE A 64 7.50 -5.10 10.60
C PHE A 64 8.00 -5.76 9.31
N ILE A 65 7.65 -5.19 8.14
CA ILE A 65 8.16 -5.65 6.83
C ILE A 65 9.68 -5.50 6.78
N LEU A 66 10.23 -4.34 7.16
CA LEU A 66 11.65 -4.05 7.09
C LEU A 66 12.47 -4.94 8.06
N CYS A 67 12.14 -4.90 9.35
CA CYS A 67 12.82 -5.70 10.37
C CYS A 67 12.65 -7.20 10.09
N GLY A 68 11.45 -7.65 9.75
CA GLY A 68 11.21 -9.05 9.41
C GLY A 68 11.96 -9.51 8.17
N THR A 69 12.10 -8.63 7.17
CA THR A 69 12.86 -8.95 5.95
C THR A 69 14.36 -8.99 6.19
N VAL A 70 14.88 -8.09 7.04
CA VAL A 70 16.27 -8.09 7.49
C VAL A 70 16.59 -9.31 8.35
N SER A 71 15.73 -9.67 9.30
CA SER A 71 15.95 -10.82 10.20
C SER A 71 15.58 -12.16 9.58
N GLY A 72 14.89 -12.18 8.42
CA GLY A 72 14.41 -13.42 7.80
C GLY A 72 13.25 -14.08 8.56
N THR A 73 12.51 -13.32 9.37
CA THR A 73 11.48 -13.86 10.27
C THR A 73 10.09 -13.79 9.68
N GLY A 74 9.15 -14.52 10.30
CA GLY A 74 7.72 -14.46 9.99
C GLY A 74 7.07 -13.09 10.22
N LEU A 75 7.75 -12.20 10.96
CA LEU A 75 7.30 -10.84 11.28
C LEU A 75 7.00 -10.01 10.01
N ALA A 76 7.76 -10.24 8.94
CA ALA A 76 7.54 -9.53 7.68
C ALA A 76 6.13 -9.78 7.14
N TYR A 77 5.61 -11.00 7.28
CA TYR A 77 4.27 -11.35 6.82
C TYR A 77 3.18 -10.80 7.74
N SER A 78 3.45 -10.63 9.04
CA SER A 78 2.57 -9.88 9.93
C SER A 78 2.45 -8.42 9.51
N GLY A 79 3.57 -7.80 9.10
CA GLY A 79 3.55 -6.45 8.52
C GLY A 79 2.72 -6.37 7.24
N ILE A 80 2.83 -7.36 6.34
CA ILE A 80 1.98 -7.44 5.14
C ILE A 80 0.49 -7.58 5.50
N LEU A 81 0.15 -8.38 6.51
CA LEU A 81 -1.25 -8.51 6.96
C LEU A 81 -1.78 -7.19 7.50
N MET A 82 -0.97 -6.42 8.24
CA MET A 82 -1.33 -5.07 8.71
C MET A 82 -1.53 -4.10 7.54
N PHE A 83 -0.63 -4.11 6.56
CA PHE A 83 -0.75 -3.29 5.36
C PHE A 83 -2.02 -3.63 4.55
N VAL A 84 -2.30 -4.92 4.34
CA VAL A 84 -3.52 -5.37 3.67
C VAL A 84 -4.75 -4.91 4.45
N PHE A 85 -4.74 -5.04 5.77
CA PHE A 85 -5.84 -4.55 6.61
C PHE A 85 -6.04 -3.04 6.50
N TYR A 86 -4.96 -2.25 6.50
CA TYR A 86 -5.02 -0.80 6.27
C TYR A 86 -5.68 -0.46 4.93
N ILE A 87 -5.26 -1.10 3.85
CA ILE A 87 -5.84 -0.85 2.52
C ILE A 87 -7.31 -1.30 2.44
N LEU A 88 -7.67 -2.40 3.12
CA LEU A 88 -9.07 -2.82 3.23
C LEU A 88 -9.91 -1.81 4.00
N TRP A 89 -9.36 -1.22 5.07
CA TRP A 89 -10.01 -0.16 5.82
C TRP A 89 -10.23 1.07 4.93
N ASP A 90 -9.18 1.55 4.27
CA ASP A 90 -9.21 2.74 3.39
C ASP A 90 -10.23 2.61 2.24
N PHE A 91 -10.17 1.51 1.49
CA PHE A 91 -11.17 1.26 0.44
C PHE A 91 -12.56 0.97 1.00
N GLY A 92 -12.65 0.33 2.17
CA GLY A 92 -13.92 0.06 2.84
C GLY A 92 -14.64 1.35 3.24
N GLU A 93 -13.90 2.32 3.78
CA GLU A 93 -14.41 3.64 4.12
C GLU A 93 -14.90 4.38 2.88
N TYR A 94 -14.12 4.38 1.79
CA TYR A 94 -14.54 4.98 0.52
C TYR A 94 -15.83 4.35 -0.04
N ILE A 95 -15.93 3.01 -0.06
CA ILE A 95 -17.13 2.29 -0.51
C ILE A 95 -18.32 2.65 0.38
N LEU A 96 -18.12 2.71 1.70
CA LEU A 96 -19.17 3.03 2.66
C LEU A 96 -19.65 4.47 2.53
N ILE A 97 -18.74 5.43 2.35
CA ILE A 97 -19.07 6.82 2.04
C ILE A 97 -19.93 6.86 0.78
N PHE A 98 -19.54 6.17 -0.29
CA PHE A 98 -20.31 6.13 -1.54
C PHE A 98 -21.72 5.55 -1.37
N LEU A 99 -21.89 4.55 -0.49
CA LEU A 99 -23.19 3.91 -0.24
C LEU A 99 -24.11 4.70 0.70
N ILE A 100 -23.54 5.40 1.69
CA ILE A 100 -24.27 6.11 2.74
C ILE A 100 -24.48 7.58 2.41
N SER A 101 -23.60 8.20 1.61
CA SER A 101 -23.82 9.52 1.07
C SER A 101 -25.03 9.46 0.15
N GLY A 102 -26.22 9.73 0.70
CA GLY A 102 -27.46 9.93 -0.05
C GLY A 102 -27.44 11.19 -0.92
N SER A 103 -26.24 11.68 -1.29
CA SER A 103 -26.05 12.61 -2.38
C SER A 103 -26.71 12.01 -3.61
N SER A 104 -27.49 12.84 -4.30
CA SER A 104 -28.10 12.41 -5.55
C SER A 104 -26.98 11.85 -6.44
N LEU A 105 -27.26 10.77 -7.19
CA LEU A 105 -26.31 10.28 -8.19
C LEU A 105 -25.75 11.43 -9.05
N GLY A 106 -26.52 12.51 -9.24
CA GLY A 106 -26.09 13.75 -9.90
C GLY A 106 -24.89 14.47 -9.26
N ASP A 107 -24.77 14.51 -7.93
CA ASP A 107 -23.65 15.16 -7.24
C ASP A 107 -22.37 14.31 -7.28
N LEU A 108 -22.53 12.97 -7.28
CA LEU A 108 -21.43 12.01 -7.45
C LEU A 108 -20.97 11.88 -8.91
N PHE A 109 -21.84 12.16 -9.87
CA PHE A 109 -21.49 12.11 -11.29
C PHE A 109 -20.92 13.42 -11.81
N GLY A 110 -21.23 14.55 -11.17
CA GLY A 110 -20.78 15.86 -11.64
C GLY A 110 -21.27 16.18 -13.05
N GLY A 111 -21.15 17.45 -13.46
CA GLY A 111 -21.60 17.88 -14.79
C GLY A 111 -20.73 17.38 -15.97
N SER A 112 -19.68 16.57 -15.74
CA SER A 112 -18.73 16.17 -16.78
C SER A 112 -18.48 14.66 -16.82
N VAL A 113 -18.38 14.11 -18.04
CA VAL A 113 -18.09 12.69 -18.30
C VAL A 113 -16.79 12.22 -17.63
N TRP A 114 -15.82 13.11 -17.48
CA TRP A 114 -14.55 12.81 -16.80
C TRP A 114 -14.72 12.52 -15.31
N SER A 115 -15.59 13.27 -14.62
CA SER A 115 -15.92 13.02 -13.20
C SER A 115 -16.64 11.69 -13.03
N ILE A 116 -17.54 11.35 -13.96
CA ILE A 116 -18.25 10.06 -13.96
C ILE A 116 -17.27 8.90 -14.11
N LEU A 117 -16.41 8.95 -15.13
CA LEU A 117 -15.42 7.90 -15.39
C LEU A 117 -14.45 7.74 -14.22
N TYR A 118 -14.05 8.86 -13.60
CA TYR A 118 -13.20 8.85 -12.42
C TYR A 118 -13.87 8.16 -11.24
N ASN A 119 -15.07 8.61 -10.84
CA ASN A 119 -15.75 8.10 -9.64
C ASN A 119 -16.18 6.62 -9.80
N VAL A 120 -16.70 6.24 -10.97
CA VAL A 120 -17.08 4.84 -11.26
C VAL A 120 -15.85 3.96 -11.36
N GLY A 121 -14.81 4.41 -12.07
CA GLY A 121 -13.56 3.66 -12.22
C GLY A 121 -12.87 3.43 -10.87
N PHE A 122 -12.83 4.46 -10.04
CA PHE A 122 -12.27 4.37 -8.69
C PHE A 122 -13.10 3.49 -7.77
N LEU A 123 -14.45 3.54 -7.84
CA LEU A 123 -15.33 2.65 -7.08
C LEU A 123 -15.12 1.18 -7.47
N LEU A 124 -15.15 0.86 -8.77
CA LEU A 124 -14.92 -0.50 -9.26
C LEU A 124 -13.51 -0.99 -8.88
N GLY A 125 -12.52 -0.10 -8.96
CA GLY A 125 -11.16 -0.34 -8.50
C GLY A 125 -11.08 -0.65 -7.01
N SER A 126 -11.76 0.15 -6.19
CA SER A 126 -11.83 -0.02 -4.73
C SER A 126 -12.48 -1.34 -4.35
N VAL A 127 -13.59 -1.71 -5.01
CA VAL A 127 -14.25 -3.00 -4.81
C VAL A 127 -13.33 -4.16 -5.21
N ALA A 128 -12.65 -4.07 -6.36
CA ALA A 128 -11.70 -5.08 -6.79
C ALA A 128 -10.53 -5.22 -5.81
N ALA A 129 -9.98 -4.10 -5.35
CA ALA A 129 -8.88 -4.07 -4.38
C ALA A 129 -9.32 -4.63 -3.02
N PHE A 130 -10.55 -4.34 -2.60
CA PHE A 130 -11.14 -4.85 -1.37
C PHE A 130 -11.30 -6.37 -1.41
N VAL A 131 -11.90 -6.91 -2.49
CA VAL A 131 -12.07 -8.37 -2.65
C VAL A 131 -10.71 -9.07 -2.71
N ILE A 132 -9.78 -8.56 -3.52
CA ILE A 132 -8.44 -9.15 -3.64
C ILE A 132 -7.67 -9.05 -2.32
N GLY A 133 -7.79 -7.95 -1.59
CA GLY A 133 -7.18 -7.77 -0.27
C GLY A 133 -7.70 -8.80 0.75
N ILE A 134 -9.01 -9.05 0.81
CA ILE A 134 -9.60 -10.09 1.67
C ILE A 134 -9.03 -11.46 1.31
N LEU A 135 -9.01 -11.80 0.02
CA LEU A 135 -8.47 -13.08 -0.45
C LEU A 135 -6.99 -13.21 -0.09
N LEU A 136 -6.18 -12.16 -0.31
CA LEU A 136 -4.76 -12.15 0.05
C LEU A 136 -4.57 -12.33 1.55
N TYR A 137 -5.33 -11.61 2.38
CA TYR A 137 -5.26 -11.70 3.85
C TYR A 137 -5.53 -13.14 4.33
N ILE A 138 -6.63 -13.74 3.84
CA ILE A 138 -7.01 -15.11 4.20
C ILE A 138 -5.94 -16.11 3.74
N ARG A 139 -5.51 -16.03 2.47
CA ARG A 139 -4.55 -16.99 1.91
C ARG A 139 -3.16 -16.86 2.51
N LEU A 140 -2.70 -15.64 2.81
CA LEU A 140 -1.43 -15.41 3.48
C LEU A 140 -1.47 -15.99 4.90
N ARG A 141 -2.55 -15.77 5.65
CA ARG A 141 -2.70 -16.36 6.99
C ARG A 141 -2.74 -17.90 6.94
N GLN A 142 -3.48 -18.47 5.99
CA GLN A 142 -3.51 -19.92 5.79
C GLN A 142 -2.14 -20.47 5.42
N PHE A 143 -1.37 -19.75 4.59
CA PHE A 143 -0.01 -20.13 4.21
C PHE A 143 0.93 -20.15 5.42
N LEU A 144 0.88 -19.13 6.29
CA LEU A 144 1.71 -19.06 7.50
C LEU A 144 1.42 -20.19 8.51
N VAL A 145 0.19 -20.70 8.55
CA VAL A 145 -0.22 -21.82 9.40
C VAL A 145 -0.05 -23.18 8.69
N GLY A 146 0.52 -23.20 7.48
CA GLY A 146 0.75 -24.43 6.71
C GLY A 146 -0.51 -25.05 6.09
N LYS A 147 -1.64 -24.34 6.07
CA LYS A 147 -2.94 -24.80 5.54
C LYS A 147 -3.17 -24.45 4.07
N TYR A 148 -2.28 -23.68 3.44
CA TYR A 148 -2.38 -23.31 2.03
C TYR A 148 -1.09 -23.69 1.28
N PRO A 149 -1.12 -24.73 0.42
CA PRO A 149 0.10 -25.24 -0.22
C PRO A 149 0.51 -24.46 -1.47
N SER A 150 -0.36 -23.63 -2.04
CA SER A 150 -0.10 -22.99 -3.34
C SER A 150 0.62 -21.65 -3.22
N TYR A 151 1.95 -21.69 -3.29
CA TYR A 151 2.76 -20.47 -3.42
C TYR A 151 2.41 -19.65 -4.68
N VAL A 152 2.14 -20.32 -5.80
CA VAL A 152 1.82 -19.62 -7.07
C VAL A 152 0.52 -18.82 -6.94
N GLY A 153 -0.50 -19.38 -6.28
CA GLY A 153 -1.74 -18.68 -6.00
C GLY A 153 -1.53 -17.46 -5.11
N LEU A 154 -0.76 -17.62 -4.02
CA LEU A 154 -0.44 -16.51 -3.11
C LEU A 154 0.33 -15.39 -3.81
N ARG A 155 1.32 -15.73 -4.63
CA ARG A 155 2.11 -14.77 -5.41
C ARG A 155 1.24 -13.97 -6.39
N ASN A 156 0.35 -14.64 -7.10
CA ASN A 156 -0.51 -13.97 -8.08
C ASN A 156 -1.53 -13.05 -7.39
N LEU A 157 -2.05 -13.46 -6.22
CA LEU A 157 -2.89 -12.58 -5.38
C LEU A 157 -2.12 -11.36 -4.89
N ALA A 158 -0.89 -11.55 -4.41
CA ALA A 158 -0.03 -10.44 -3.98
C ALA A 158 0.31 -9.48 -5.15
N LEU A 159 0.54 -10.01 -6.35
CA LEU A 159 0.76 -9.21 -7.55
C LEU A 159 -0.48 -8.40 -7.93
N ALA A 160 -1.64 -9.04 -7.96
CA ALA A 160 -2.90 -8.36 -8.28
C ALA A 160 -3.22 -7.26 -7.25
N PHE A 161 -3.04 -7.56 -5.95
CA PHE A 161 -3.20 -6.59 -4.87
C PHE A 161 -2.23 -5.41 -5.02
N MET A 162 -0.96 -5.68 -5.29
CA MET A 162 0.05 -4.64 -5.53
C MET A 162 -0.34 -3.73 -6.69
N ILE A 163 -0.75 -4.29 -7.83
CA ILE A 163 -1.17 -3.50 -9.00
C ILE A 163 -2.35 -2.61 -8.64
N LEU A 164 -3.36 -3.14 -7.95
CA LEU A 164 -4.53 -2.36 -7.55
C LEU A 164 -4.19 -1.26 -6.54
N ALA A 165 -3.35 -1.56 -5.54
CA ALA A 165 -2.88 -0.55 -4.58
C ALA A 165 -2.08 0.56 -5.29
N ILE A 166 -1.20 0.22 -6.24
CA ILE A 166 -0.43 1.21 -6.99
C ILE A 166 -1.35 2.08 -7.85
N ILE A 167 -2.31 1.47 -8.56
CA ILE A 167 -3.21 2.23 -9.44
C ILE A 167 -4.11 3.14 -8.62
N PHE A 168 -4.88 2.58 -7.68
CA PHE A 168 -5.95 3.31 -7.02
C PHE A 168 -5.49 4.12 -5.81
N ASN A 169 -4.48 3.66 -5.08
CA ASN A 169 -3.96 4.37 -3.91
C ASN A 169 -2.75 5.27 -4.25
N GLY A 170 -2.10 5.04 -5.41
CA GLY A 170 -0.92 5.79 -5.84
C GLY A 170 -1.16 6.70 -7.05
N PHE A 171 -1.44 6.08 -8.21
CA PHE A 171 -1.55 6.79 -9.50
C PHE A 171 -2.78 7.71 -9.57
N PHE A 172 -3.94 7.24 -9.10
CA PHE A 172 -5.17 8.04 -9.10
C PHE A 172 -5.03 9.34 -8.29
N PRO A 173 -4.50 9.33 -7.05
CA PRO A 173 -4.20 10.56 -6.31
C PRO A 173 -3.20 11.48 -7.02
N MET A 174 -2.19 10.94 -7.71
CA MET A 174 -1.22 11.76 -8.46
C MET A 174 -1.86 12.59 -9.58
N LEU A 175 -3.06 12.24 -10.04
CA LEU A 175 -3.77 13.05 -11.03
C LEU A 175 -4.00 14.49 -10.54
N MET A 176 -4.04 14.72 -9.22
CA MET A 176 -4.13 16.07 -8.64
C MET A 176 -2.94 16.96 -9.02
N LEU A 177 -1.74 16.41 -9.26
CA LEU A 177 -0.57 17.22 -9.68
C LEU A 177 -0.72 17.78 -11.09
N PHE A 178 -1.50 17.15 -11.96
CA PHE A 178 -1.79 17.70 -13.30
C PHE A 178 -2.79 18.85 -13.23
N VAL A 179 -3.69 18.83 -12.24
CA VAL A 179 -4.71 19.87 -12.05
C VAL A 179 -4.13 21.05 -11.27
N GLU A 180 -3.36 20.78 -10.21
CA GLU A 180 -2.74 21.79 -9.36
C GLU A 180 -1.29 21.40 -9.03
N PRO A 181 -0.31 21.81 -9.85
CA PRO A 181 1.10 21.49 -9.65
C PRO A 181 1.73 22.38 -8.56
N SER A 182 1.32 22.19 -7.31
CA SER A 182 1.84 22.94 -6.15
C SER A 182 2.67 22.05 -5.21
N LEU A 183 3.62 22.67 -4.50
CA LEU A 183 4.41 21.97 -3.47
C LEU A 183 3.50 21.40 -2.39
N LYS A 184 2.40 22.10 -2.05
CA LYS A 184 1.39 21.65 -1.10
C LYS A 184 0.76 20.32 -1.54
N VAL A 185 0.33 20.24 -2.80
CA VAL A 185 -0.24 19.02 -3.38
C VAL A 185 0.79 17.89 -3.44
N PHE A 186 2.04 18.20 -3.80
CA PHE A 186 3.12 17.20 -3.76
C PHE A 186 3.34 16.63 -2.36
N LEU A 187 3.38 17.48 -1.33
CA LEU A 187 3.57 17.05 0.06
C LEU A 187 2.39 16.22 0.60
N THR A 188 1.15 16.50 0.16
CA THR A 188 -0.02 15.66 0.49
C THR A 188 0.05 14.27 -0.16
N LEU A 189 0.82 14.11 -1.24
CA LEU A 189 0.95 12.83 -1.94
C LEU A 189 2.06 11.93 -1.38
N LEU A 190 2.84 12.39 -0.39
CA LEU A 190 3.88 11.58 0.24
C LEU A 190 3.36 10.27 0.83
N CYS A 191 2.17 10.27 1.43
CA CYS A 191 1.54 9.06 1.97
C CYS A 191 1.08 8.09 0.85
N PRO A 192 0.34 8.55 -0.18
CA PRO A 192 0.10 7.76 -1.40
C PRO A 192 1.36 7.13 -2.01
N PHE A 193 2.46 7.89 -2.10
CA PHE A 193 3.73 7.34 -2.57
C PHE A 193 4.27 6.26 -1.61
N ALA A 194 4.21 6.48 -0.30
CA ALA A 194 4.61 5.47 0.68
C ALA A 194 3.82 4.15 0.48
N VAL A 195 2.51 4.22 0.28
CA VAL A 195 1.66 3.05 0.01
C VAL A 195 2.12 2.26 -1.24
N ILE A 196 2.52 2.93 -2.32
CA ILE A 196 3.10 2.28 -3.52
C ILE A 196 4.34 1.46 -3.13
N PHE A 197 5.24 2.07 -2.37
CA PHE A 197 6.48 1.43 -1.94
C PHE A 197 6.24 0.27 -0.98
N GLU A 198 5.23 0.36 -0.12
CA GLU A 198 4.84 -0.75 0.75
C GLU A 198 4.22 -1.91 -0.01
N ALA A 199 3.40 -1.63 -1.03
CA ALA A 199 2.84 -2.64 -1.92
C ALA A 199 3.95 -3.41 -2.68
N LEU A 200 4.95 -2.68 -3.19
CA LEU A 200 6.14 -3.27 -3.81
C LEU A 200 6.93 -4.12 -2.81
N ALA A 201 7.22 -3.58 -1.63
CA ALA A 201 7.94 -4.30 -0.58
C ALA A 201 7.21 -5.60 -0.17
N SER A 202 5.89 -5.53 -0.02
CA SER A 202 5.03 -6.67 0.30
C SER A 202 5.10 -7.75 -0.78
N PHE A 203 4.99 -7.38 -2.06
CA PHE A 203 5.10 -8.34 -3.16
C PHE A 203 6.47 -9.03 -3.18
N PHE A 204 7.56 -8.28 -3.08
CA PHE A 204 8.91 -8.86 -3.07
C PHE A 204 9.14 -9.75 -1.84
N THR A 205 8.54 -9.40 -0.70
CA THR A 205 8.57 -10.24 0.51
C THR A 205 7.82 -11.55 0.32
N VAL A 206 6.63 -11.54 -0.29
CA VAL A 206 5.90 -12.77 -0.64
C VAL A 206 6.71 -13.60 -1.63
N THR A 207 7.30 -12.99 -2.65
CA THR A 207 8.05 -13.72 -3.69
C THR A 207 9.35 -14.38 -3.21
N ARG A 208 9.81 -14.03 -2.00
CA ARG A 208 10.94 -14.67 -1.31
C ARG A 208 10.62 -16.10 -0.85
N LEU A 209 9.34 -16.42 -0.58
CA LEU A 209 8.92 -17.72 -0.05
C LEU A 209 9.34 -18.95 -0.89
N LYS A 210 9.71 -18.76 -2.16
CA LYS A 210 10.21 -19.85 -3.04
C LYS A 210 11.72 -19.80 -3.28
N SER A 211 12.44 -18.73 -2.91
CA SER A 211 13.90 -18.69 -3.10
C SER A 211 14.68 -19.39 -1.99
N GLU A 212 14.04 -20.21 -1.16
CA GLU A 212 14.67 -21.04 -0.14
C GLU A 212 14.35 -22.53 -0.38
N TYR A 213 14.57 -23.02 -1.61
CA TYR A 213 14.77 -24.44 -1.92
C TYR A 213 15.64 -24.54 -3.17
#